data_AF-I2CSA9-F1
#
_entry.id   AF-I2CSA9-F1
#
_cell.length_a   1.000
_cell.length_b   1.000
_cell.length_c   1.000
_cell.angle_alpha   90.00
_cell.angle_beta   90.00
_cell.angle_gamma   90.00
#
_symmetry.space_group_name_H-M   'P 1'
#
loop_
_entity.id
_entity.type
_entity.pdbx_description
1 polymer ?
#
loop_
_entity_poly.entity_id
_entity_poly.type
_entity_poly.pdbx_seq_one_letter_code
_entity_poly.pdbx_strand_id
1 'polypeptide(L)'
;MTNKRPPERASPYVKKILGALRGFDVEERGKVPSFALEDPGWKVQVLEAVLIKYTEASQELLDSIEQMEDALRKRKQRSIKPMSISSENADRNDMGTSMAAQALSDSDKIRLQLFLDVAHFSDEIRQVGIYDDPIKSCETYSRLLQKVSAARHLLAADCEVTLPKNVLVFLCSTIAHR
;
A
#
# COMPACT_ATOMS: atom_id res chain seq x y z
N MET A 1 -16.65 4.63 15.73
CA MET A 1 -15.62 4.57 14.67
C MET A 1 -16.29 4.92 13.36
N THR A 2 -15.69 5.81 12.58
CA THR A 2 -16.31 6.44 11.42
C THR A 2 -16.32 5.45 10.26
N ASN A 3 -17.53 5.02 9.85
CA ASN A 3 -17.74 4.26 8.62
C ASN A 3 -17.38 5.12 7.40
N LYS A 4 -16.08 5.31 7.18
CA LYS A 4 -15.56 5.87 5.93
C LYS A 4 -15.66 4.78 4.87
N ARG A 5 -16.06 5.21 3.68
CA ARG A 5 -16.07 4.36 2.48
C ARG A 5 -14.66 3.80 2.24
N PRO A 6 -14.56 2.66 1.56
CA PRO A 6 -13.28 2.16 1.08
C PRO A 6 -12.50 3.24 0.33
N PRO A 7 -11.18 3.31 0.49
CA PRO A 7 -10.37 4.26 -0.26
C PRO A 7 -10.35 3.88 -1.74
N GLU A 8 -10.56 4.87 -2.60
CA GLU A 8 -10.58 4.72 -4.06
C GLU A 8 -9.38 5.41 -4.73
N ARG A 9 -8.66 6.26 -3.99
CA ARG A 9 -7.54 7.05 -4.50
C ARG A 9 -6.38 7.04 -3.52
N ALA A 10 -5.18 7.24 -4.06
CA ALA A 10 -3.98 7.46 -3.26
C ALA A 10 -4.16 8.69 -2.34
N SER A 11 -3.51 8.62 -1.19
CA SER A 11 -3.58 9.67 -0.20
C SER A 11 -2.86 10.93 -0.71
N PRO A 12 -3.34 12.13 -0.34
CA PRO A 12 -2.64 13.37 -0.67
C PRO A 12 -1.22 13.45 -0.10
N TYR A 13 -0.89 12.58 0.87
CA TYR A 13 0.43 12.50 1.47
C TYR A 13 1.49 12.04 0.48
N VAL A 14 1.18 11.10 -0.42
CA VAL A 14 2.13 10.57 -1.42
C VAL A 14 2.71 11.70 -2.28
N LYS A 15 1.87 12.65 -2.68
CA LYS A 15 2.29 13.86 -3.41
C LYS A 15 3.20 14.78 -2.60
N LYS A 16 3.13 14.74 -1.28
CA LYS A 16 3.99 15.58 -0.43
C LYS A 16 5.39 14.99 -0.26
N ILE A 17 5.56 13.68 -0.37
CA ILE A 17 6.84 13.00 -0.15
C ILE A 17 7.93 13.56 -1.07
N LEU A 18 7.66 13.71 -2.36
CA LEU A 18 8.59 14.28 -3.35
C LEU A 18 8.35 15.78 -3.59
N GLY A 19 7.59 16.44 -2.71
CA GLY A 19 7.27 17.86 -2.83
C GLY A 19 8.51 18.75 -2.77
N ALA A 20 9.48 18.42 -1.90
CA ALA A 20 10.73 19.16 -1.77
C ALA A 20 11.59 19.09 -3.04
N LEU A 21 11.68 17.91 -3.67
CA LEU A 21 12.39 17.72 -4.94
C LEU A 21 11.76 18.54 -6.07
N ARG A 22 10.42 18.54 -6.18
CA ARG A 22 9.72 19.41 -7.14
C ARG A 22 9.91 20.89 -6.88
N GLY A 23 9.88 21.29 -5.61
CA GLY A 23 10.11 22.68 -5.20
C GLY A 23 11.49 23.15 -5.62
N PHE A 24 12.51 22.32 -5.38
CA PHE A 24 13.89 22.58 -5.77
C PHE A 24 14.03 22.77 -7.29
N ASP A 25 13.41 21.91 -8.11
CA ASP A 25 13.44 22.03 -9.57
C ASP A 25 12.84 23.35 -10.09
N VAL A 26 11.84 23.89 -9.39
CA VAL A 26 11.19 25.16 -9.75
C VAL A 26 12.00 26.35 -9.26
N GLU A 27 12.49 26.31 -8.02
CA GLU A 27 13.18 27.42 -7.37
C GLU A 27 14.57 27.68 -7.94
N GLU A 28 15.29 26.61 -8.30
CA GLU A 28 16.67 26.70 -8.79
C GLU A 28 16.77 26.73 -10.32
N ARG A 29 15.61 26.67 -11.01
CA ARG A 29 15.53 26.84 -12.46
C ARG A 29 16.10 28.21 -12.86
N GLY A 30 17.21 28.18 -13.60
CA GLY A 30 17.90 29.37 -14.07
C GLY A 30 18.95 29.93 -13.11
N LYS A 31 19.06 29.41 -11.89
CA LYS A 31 20.19 29.70 -10.97
C LYS A 31 21.31 28.67 -11.08
N VAL A 32 20.92 27.42 -11.36
CA VAL A 32 21.83 26.29 -11.54
C VAL A 32 21.94 25.96 -13.03
N PRO A 33 23.12 25.55 -13.55
CA PRO A 33 23.26 25.11 -14.93
C PRO A 33 22.25 24.00 -15.27
N SER A 34 21.59 24.10 -16.43
CA SER A 34 20.52 23.15 -16.82
C SER A 34 20.98 21.69 -16.76
N PHE A 35 22.23 21.41 -17.13
CA PHE A 35 22.78 20.05 -17.09
C PHE A 35 22.79 19.45 -15.68
N ALA A 36 22.96 20.26 -14.63
CA ALA A 36 23.00 19.76 -13.25
C ALA A 36 21.59 19.53 -12.68
N LEU A 37 20.57 20.23 -13.20
CA LEU A 37 19.16 19.98 -12.87
C LEU A 37 18.57 18.81 -13.67
N GLU A 38 19.07 18.61 -14.90
CA GLU A 38 18.66 17.55 -15.82
C GLU A 38 19.40 16.22 -15.55
N ASP A 39 20.58 16.25 -14.92
CA ASP A 39 21.28 15.03 -14.50
C ASP A 39 20.49 14.32 -13.38
N PRO A 40 19.96 13.10 -13.64
CA PRO A 40 19.19 12.37 -12.65
C PRO A 40 20.06 11.80 -11.53
N GLY A 41 21.39 11.77 -11.64
CA GLY A 41 22.27 11.04 -10.71
C GLY A 41 22.08 11.41 -9.23
N TRP A 42 22.03 12.71 -8.92
CA TRP A 42 21.80 13.16 -7.54
C TRP A 42 20.35 12.98 -7.10
N LYS A 43 19.39 13.17 -8.01
CA LYS A 43 17.96 12.95 -7.73
C LYS A 43 17.68 11.49 -7.40
N VAL A 44 18.37 10.57 -8.08
CA VAL A 44 18.32 9.12 -7.81
C VAL A 44 18.86 8.81 -6.41
N GLN A 45 19.97 9.42 -5.97
CA GLN A 45 20.49 9.20 -4.62
C GLN A 45 19.52 9.70 -3.54
N VAL A 46 18.94 10.89 -3.73
CA VAL A 46 17.90 11.40 -2.82
C VAL A 46 16.69 10.49 -2.82
N LEU A 47 16.25 10.05 -4.01
CA LEU A 47 15.11 9.15 -4.15
C LEU A 47 15.35 7.81 -3.46
N GLU A 48 16.55 7.24 -3.56
CA GLU A 48 16.89 5.96 -2.92
C GLU A 48 16.75 6.06 -1.40
N ALA A 49 17.29 7.12 -0.80
CA ALA A 49 17.13 7.39 0.63
C ALA A 49 15.65 7.54 1.03
N VAL A 50 14.86 8.26 0.22
CA VAL A 50 13.41 8.43 0.44
C VAL A 50 12.67 7.09 0.29
N LEU A 51 13.02 6.27 -0.69
CA LEU A 51 12.42 4.95 -0.93
C LEU A 51 12.67 3.99 0.22
N ILE A 52 13.88 3.97 0.77
CA ILE A 52 14.23 3.19 1.96
C ILE A 52 13.33 3.60 3.13
N LYS A 53 13.27 4.90 3.44
CA LYS A 53 12.43 5.41 4.56
C LYS A 53 10.94 5.20 4.35
N TYR A 54 10.45 5.40 3.14
CA TYR A 54 9.06 5.13 2.80
C TYR A 54 8.72 3.65 2.98
N THR A 55 9.65 2.76 2.61
CA THR A 55 9.45 1.31 2.77
C THR A 55 9.49 0.87 4.22
N GLU A 56 10.45 1.37 5.02
CA GLU A 56 10.51 1.12 6.47
C GLU A 56 9.20 1.52 7.15
N ALA A 57 8.73 2.76 6.94
CA ALA A 57 7.49 3.25 7.53
C ALA A 57 6.25 2.45 7.07
N SER A 58 6.21 2.05 5.80
CA SER A 58 5.12 1.22 5.26
C SER A 58 5.12 -0.19 5.87
N GLN A 59 6.30 -0.75 6.11
CA GLN A 59 6.44 -2.06 6.74
C GLN A 59 6.00 -2.01 8.20
N GLU A 60 6.44 -1.00 8.96
CA GLU A 60 6.02 -0.80 10.35
C GLU A 60 4.49 -0.66 10.47
N LEU A 61 3.86 0.04 9.52
CA LEU A 61 2.41 0.15 9.45
C LEU A 61 1.76 -1.23 9.22
N LEU A 62 2.27 -2.03 8.28
CA LEU A 62 1.75 -3.37 8.02
C LEU A 62 1.87 -4.28 9.24
N ASP A 63 3.01 -4.24 9.93
CA ASP A 63 3.27 -5.04 11.12
C ASP A 63 2.35 -4.62 12.28
N SER A 64 2.09 -3.32 12.44
CA SER A 64 1.12 -2.80 13.40
C SER A 64 -0.30 -3.28 13.14
N ILE A 65 -0.72 -3.33 11.86
CA ILE A 65 -2.02 -3.86 11.47
C ILE A 65 -2.13 -5.35 11.80
N GLU A 66 -1.08 -6.13 11.53
CA GLU A 66 -1.05 -7.57 11.85
C GLU A 66 -1.16 -7.80 13.37
N GLN A 67 -0.40 -7.07 14.18
CA GLN A 67 -0.49 -7.15 15.63
C GLN A 67 -1.89 -6.77 16.15
N MET A 68 -2.51 -5.75 15.55
CA MET A 68 -3.87 -5.33 15.89
C MET A 68 -4.92 -6.39 15.51
N GLU A 69 -4.80 -7.01 14.34
CA GLU A 69 -5.66 -8.11 13.90
C GLU A 69 -5.55 -9.31 14.86
N ASP A 70 -4.34 -9.67 15.28
CA ASP A 70 -4.10 -10.75 16.22
C ASP A 70 -4.62 -10.45 17.62
N ALA A 71 -4.49 -9.21 18.09
CA ALA A 71 -5.08 -8.76 19.35
C ALA A 71 -6.62 -8.87 19.31
N LEU A 72 -7.24 -8.46 18.20
CA LEU A 72 -8.69 -8.58 17.99
C LEU A 72 -9.14 -10.04 17.92
N ARG A 73 -8.39 -10.91 17.23
CA ARG A 73 -8.65 -12.37 17.19
C ARG A 73 -8.60 -12.98 18.58
N LYS A 74 -7.56 -12.70 19.37
CA LYS A 74 -7.42 -13.17 20.76
C LYS A 74 -8.52 -12.62 21.67
N ARG A 75 -8.98 -11.39 21.46
CA ARG A 75 -10.10 -10.80 22.21
C ARG A 75 -11.42 -11.47 21.87
N LYS A 76 -11.72 -11.72 20.58
CA LYS A 76 -12.92 -12.44 20.15
C LYS A 76 -12.95 -13.86 20.72
N GLN A 77 -11.84 -14.59 20.65
CA GLN A 77 -11.74 -15.94 21.24
C GLN A 77 -11.98 -15.96 22.76
N ARG A 78 -11.49 -14.93 23.49
CA ARG A 78 -11.76 -14.79 24.93
C ARG A 78 -13.21 -14.41 25.24
N SER A 79 -13.84 -13.60 24.40
CA SER A 79 -15.25 -13.21 24.55
C SER A 79 -16.23 -14.33 24.22
N ILE A 80 -15.84 -15.31 23.39
CA ILE A 80 -16.66 -16.48 23.01
C ILE A 80 -16.52 -17.62 24.04
N LYS A 81 -15.71 -17.46 25.08
CA LYS A 81 -15.53 -18.45 26.14
C LYS A 81 -16.40 -18.09 27.36
N PRO A 82 -17.66 -18.55 27.48
CA PRO A 82 -18.39 -18.43 28.73
C PRO A 82 -17.77 -19.35 29.79
N MET A 83 -17.73 -18.86 31.04
CA MET A 83 -17.52 -19.68 32.23
C MET A 83 -18.58 -20.80 32.29
N SER A 84 -18.08 -22.02 32.51
CA SER A 84 -18.75 -23.24 33.01
C SER A 84 -20.14 -23.63 32.47
N ILE A 85 -20.26 -24.86 31.94
CA ILE A 85 -21.00 -25.99 32.54
C ILE A 85 -21.04 -27.15 31.51
N SER A 86 -20.70 -28.34 32.00
CA SER A 86 -20.90 -29.71 31.49
C SER A 86 -21.16 -29.98 30.00
N SER A 87 -20.31 -30.86 29.47
CA SER A 87 -20.61 -32.08 28.69
C SER A 87 -21.94 -32.18 27.94
N GLU A 88 -21.79 -32.61 26.68
CA GLU A 88 -22.76 -33.37 25.87
C GLU A 88 -23.95 -32.59 25.30
N ASN A 89 -23.74 -31.98 24.13
CA ASN A 89 -24.37 -32.47 22.90
C ASN A 89 -23.78 -31.77 21.68
N ALA A 90 -23.26 -32.60 20.78
CA ALA A 90 -22.95 -32.20 19.42
C ALA A 90 -24.27 -31.98 18.69
N ASP A 91 -24.47 -30.79 18.11
CA ASP A 91 -25.24 -30.74 16.88
C ASP A 91 -24.71 -29.68 15.93
N ARG A 92 -24.67 -30.09 14.67
CA ARG A 92 -24.20 -29.36 13.50
C ARG A 92 -25.37 -28.55 12.94
N ASN A 93 -25.03 -27.57 12.12
CA ASN A 93 -25.89 -26.58 11.43
C ASN A 93 -26.01 -25.26 12.23
N ASP A 94 -26.05 -24.09 11.62
CA ASP A 94 -26.32 -23.80 10.23
C ASP A 94 -25.71 -22.47 9.79
N MET A 95 -25.42 -22.49 8.50
CA MET A 95 -25.03 -21.49 7.55
C MET A 95 -25.74 -20.13 7.72
N GLY A 96 -25.01 -19.14 8.23
CA GLY A 96 -25.34 -17.72 8.05
C GLY A 96 -24.83 -17.22 6.70
N THR A 97 -25.40 -17.69 5.60
CA THR A 97 -25.19 -17.13 4.25
C THR A 97 -25.80 -15.73 4.21
N SER A 98 -25.03 -14.73 4.59
CA SER A 98 -25.31 -13.34 4.25
C SER A 98 -24.40 -12.96 3.09
N MET A 99 -24.92 -13.13 1.87
CA MET A 99 -24.52 -12.37 0.68
C MET A 99 -24.80 -10.87 0.88
N ALA A 100 -24.21 -10.28 1.90
CA ALA A 100 -24.07 -8.84 2.04
C ALA A 100 -22.65 -8.55 1.60
N ALA A 101 -22.48 -7.70 0.59
CA ALA A 101 -21.19 -7.19 0.15
C ALA A 101 -20.24 -7.08 1.34
N GLN A 102 -19.23 -7.97 1.39
CA GLN A 102 -18.33 -8.15 2.51
C GLN A 102 -17.79 -6.76 2.89
N ALA A 103 -18.37 -6.15 3.92
CA ALA A 103 -17.99 -4.80 4.30
C ALA A 103 -16.53 -4.88 4.76
N LEU A 104 -15.63 -4.28 3.99
CA LEU A 104 -14.19 -4.34 4.25
C LEU A 104 -13.90 -3.99 5.71
N SER A 105 -13.09 -4.81 6.36
CA SER A 105 -12.60 -4.51 7.71
C SER A 105 -11.82 -3.19 7.69
N ASP A 106 -11.70 -2.52 8.84
CA ASP A 106 -10.88 -1.31 8.91
C ASP A 106 -9.41 -1.60 8.57
N SER A 107 -8.90 -2.77 8.92
CA SER A 107 -7.57 -3.22 8.49
C SER A 107 -7.47 -3.39 6.97
N ASP A 108 -8.50 -3.94 6.34
CA ASP A 108 -8.57 -4.12 4.88
C ASP A 108 -8.55 -2.76 4.17
N LYS A 109 -9.28 -1.78 4.71
CA LYS A 109 -9.26 -0.40 4.19
C LYS A 109 -7.87 0.22 4.28
N ILE A 110 -7.14 0.00 5.38
CA ILE A 110 -5.78 0.54 5.53
C ILE A 110 -4.83 -0.14 4.54
N ARG A 111 -4.87 -1.47 4.42
CA ARG A 111 -4.07 -2.23 3.46
C ARG A 111 -4.36 -1.78 2.03
N LEU A 112 -5.62 -1.52 1.71
CA LEU A 112 -6.04 -1.00 0.40
C LEU A 112 -5.51 0.42 0.15
N GLN A 113 -5.61 1.32 1.13
CA GLN A 113 -5.03 2.67 1.02
C GLN A 113 -3.52 2.59 0.76
N LEU A 114 -2.81 1.75 1.51
CA LEU A 114 -1.37 1.60 1.35
C LEU A 114 -1.01 1.05 -0.04
N PHE A 115 -1.78 0.11 -0.57
CA PHE A 115 -1.62 -0.35 -1.95
C PHE A 115 -1.76 0.79 -2.96
N LEU A 116 -2.81 1.61 -2.84
CA LEU A 116 -3.03 2.76 -3.71
C LEU A 116 -1.90 3.78 -3.61
N ASP A 117 -1.40 4.02 -2.39
CA ASP A 117 -0.31 4.95 -2.13
C ASP A 117 1.00 4.50 -2.76
N VAL A 118 1.38 3.24 -2.54
CA VAL A 118 2.61 2.65 -3.09
C VAL A 118 2.55 2.62 -4.61
N ALA A 119 1.39 2.28 -5.21
CA ALA A 119 1.21 2.30 -6.65
C ALA A 119 1.40 3.70 -7.25
N HIS A 120 0.77 4.71 -6.63
CA HIS A 120 0.85 6.10 -7.07
C HIS A 120 2.22 6.75 -6.82
N PHE A 121 2.99 6.23 -5.85
CA PHE A 121 4.34 6.73 -5.57
C PHE A 121 5.24 6.68 -6.81
N SER A 122 5.11 5.63 -7.64
CA SER A 122 5.87 5.50 -8.89
C SER A 122 5.58 6.62 -9.90
N ASP A 123 4.35 7.14 -9.95
CA ASP A 123 3.99 8.25 -10.83
C ASP A 123 4.55 9.57 -10.31
N GLU A 124 4.62 9.74 -8.99
CA GLU A 124 5.24 10.91 -8.37
C GLU A 124 6.74 10.98 -8.65
N ILE A 125 7.42 9.82 -8.73
CA ILE A 125 8.84 9.74 -9.11
C ILE A 125 9.04 10.21 -10.56
N ARG A 126 8.16 9.82 -11.48
CA ARG A 126 8.25 10.29 -12.87
C ARG A 126 8.05 11.80 -13.00
N GLN A 127 7.20 12.38 -12.16
CA GLN A 127 6.97 13.83 -12.15
C GLN A 127 8.21 14.64 -11.73
N VAL A 128 9.20 14.03 -11.07
CA VAL A 128 10.50 14.68 -10.77
C VAL A 128 11.60 14.35 -11.79
N GLY A 129 11.23 13.74 -12.93
CA GLY A 129 12.13 13.46 -14.05
C GLY A 129 12.97 12.19 -13.90
N ILE A 130 12.66 11.33 -12.94
CA ILE A 130 13.33 10.03 -12.77
C ILE A 130 12.46 8.96 -13.45
N TYR A 131 13.01 8.30 -14.48
CA TYR A 131 12.33 7.25 -15.23
C TYR A 131 12.52 5.86 -14.59
N ASP A 132 11.87 4.82 -15.13
CA ASP A 132 11.54 3.60 -14.41
C ASP A 132 12.70 2.65 -14.01
N ASP A 133 13.89 2.79 -14.59
CA ASP A 133 14.98 1.82 -14.40
C ASP A 133 15.57 1.79 -12.97
N PRO A 134 15.84 2.93 -12.31
CA PRO A 134 16.25 2.95 -10.91
C PRO A 134 15.16 2.44 -9.95
N ILE A 135 13.89 2.68 -10.27
CA ILE A 135 12.75 2.23 -9.45
C ILE A 135 12.62 0.71 -9.50
N LYS A 136 12.73 0.13 -10.71
CA LYS A 136 12.72 -1.33 -10.93
C LYS A 136 13.87 -2.04 -10.25
N SER A 137 15.03 -1.38 -10.21
CA SER A 137 16.25 -1.93 -9.61
C SER A 137 16.23 -1.89 -8.08
N CYS A 138 15.31 -1.13 -7.47
CA CYS A 138 15.14 -1.08 -6.03
C CYS A 138 14.39 -2.33 -5.52
N GLU A 139 15.13 -3.31 -5.03
CA GLU A 139 14.59 -4.56 -4.48
C GLU A 139 13.63 -4.29 -3.30
N THR A 140 13.98 -3.35 -2.43
CA THR A 140 13.19 -2.97 -1.24
C THR A 140 11.79 -2.49 -1.62
N TYR A 141 11.69 -1.61 -2.61
CA TYR A 141 10.41 -1.10 -3.10
C TYR A 141 9.59 -2.19 -3.81
N SER A 142 10.25 -3.04 -4.61
CA SER A 142 9.61 -4.18 -5.28
C SER A 142 9.00 -5.16 -4.27
N ARG A 143 9.72 -5.45 -3.18
CA ARG A 143 9.23 -6.31 -2.10
C ARG A 143 8.04 -5.70 -1.38
N LEU A 144 8.06 -4.38 -1.12
CA LEU A 144 6.91 -3.69 -0.54
C LEU A 144 5.69 -3.80 -1.44
N LEU A 145 5.85 -3.52 -2.73
CA LEU A 145 4.78 -3.62 -3.73
C LEU A 145 4.15 -5.03 -3.74
N GLN A 146 4.99 -6.07 -3.67
CA GLN A 146 4.52 -7.45 -3.57
C GLN A 146 3.68 -7.68 -2.30
N LYS A 147 4.13 -7.20 -1.13
CA LYS A 147 3.38 -7.35 0.14
C LYS A 147 2.02 -6.65 0.07
N VAL A 148 1.97 -5.43 -0.46
CA VAL A 148 0.71 -4.66 -0.53
C VAL A 148 -0.19 -5.12 -1.67
N SER A 149 0.34 -5.80 -2.69
CA SER A 149 -0.45 -6.31 -3.83
C SER A 149 -1.55 -7.28 -3.43
N ALA A 150 -1.38 -7.98 -2.31
CA ALA A 150 -2.42 -8.84 -1.75
C ALA A 150 -3.71 -8.05 -1.49
N ALA A 151 -3.64 -6.76 -1.14
CA ALA A 151 -4.82 -5.93 -0.90
C ALA A 151 -5.61 -5.57 -2.18
N ARG A 152 -5.08 -5.86 -3.38
CA ARG A 152 -5.75 -5.53 -4.65
C ARG A 152 -7.13 -6.17 -4.80
N HIS A 153 -7.32 -7.38 -4.29
CA HIS A 153 -8.61 -8.08 -4.37
C HIS A 153 -9.74 -7.39 -3.59
N LEU A 154 -9.39 -6.42 -2.73
CA LEU A 154 -10.33 -5.62 -1.96
C LEU A 154 -10.94 -4.46 -2.77
N LEU A 155 -10.44 -4.23 -3.99
CA LEU A 155 -11.04 -3.27 -4.93
C LEU A 155 -12.38 -3.80 -5.46
N ALA A 156 -13.39 -2.94 -5.50
CA ALA A 156 -14.64 -3.25 -6.19
C ALA A 156 -14.38 -3.43 -7.70
N ALA A 157 -15.10 -4.34 -8.35
CA ALA A 157 -14.95 -4.64 -9.79
C ALA A 157 -15.15 -3.42 -10.69
N ASP A 158 -15.93 -2.43 -10.24
CA ASP A 158 -16.22 -1.19 -10.96
C ASP A 158 -15.27 -0.04 -10.61
N CYS A 159 -14.29 -0.27 -9.73
CA CYS A 159 -13.33 0.73 -9.32
C CYS A 159 -12.23 0.81 -10.37
N GLU A 160 -12.36 1.78 -11.28
CA GLU A 160 -11.35 2.07 -12.31
C GLU A 160 -10.12 2.72 -11.67
N VAL A 161 -9.35 1.93 -10.93
CA VAL A 161 -8.03 2.35 -10.47
C VAL A 161 -7.12 2.33 -11.68
N THR A 162 -6.73 3.51 -12.14
CA THR A 162 -5.73 3.67 -13.20
C THR A 162 -4.37 3.25 -12.66
N LEU A 163 -4.16 1.94 -12.50
CA LEU A 163 -2.87 1.40 -12.11
C LEU A 163 -1.89 1.71 -13.24
N PRO A 164 -0.74 2.34 -12.95
CA PRO A 164 0.24 2.59 -13.98
C PRO A 164 0.64 1.25 -14.62
N LYS A 165 0.79 1.24 -15.95
CA LYS A 165 1.05 0.03 -16.76
C LYS A 165 2.19 -0.83 -16.21
N ASN A 166 3.11 -0.22 -15.48
CA ASN A 166 4.31 -0.84 -14.93
C ASN A 166 4.00 -1.62 -13.63
N VAL A 167 3.04 -1.17 -12.82
CA VAL A 167 2.50 -1.96 -11.71
C VAL A 167 1.73 -3.15 -12.25
N LEU A 168 0.99 -2.99 -13.36
CA LEU A 168 0.34 -4.12 -14.05
C LEU A 168 1.37 -5.11 -14.61
N VAL A 169 2.45 -4.63 -15.22
CA VAL A 169 3.55 -5.48 -15.71
C VAL A 169 4.26 -6.19 -14.55
N PHE A 170 4.56 -5.52 -13.43
CA PHE A 170 5.16 -6.15 -12.25
C PHE A 170 4.25 -7.23 -11.64
N LEU A 171 2.96 -6.94 -11.53
CA LEU A 171 1.99 -7.92 -11.02
C LEU A 171 1.82 -9.09 -11.98
N CYS A 172 1.79 -8.87 -13.29
CA CYS A 172 1.72 -9.93 -14.30
C CYS A 172 2.99 -10.79 -14.37
N SER A 173 4.18 -10.19 -14.35
CA SER A 173 5.46 -10.91 -14.39
C SER A 173 5.71 -11.73 -13.11
N THR A 174 5.21 -11.27 -11.96
CA THR A 174 5.36 -12.01 -10.69
C THR A 174 4.35 -13.16 -10.56
N ILE A 175 3.16 -13.03 -11.15
CA ILE A 175 2.16 -14.12 -11.18
C ILE A 175 2.55 -15.20 -12.19
N ALA A 176 3.23 -14.85 -13.28
CA ALA A 176 3.68 -15.79 -14.31
C ALA A 176 4.84 -16.72 -13.90
N HIS A 177 5.44 -16.51 -12.72
CA HIS A 177 6.55 -17.32 -12.19
C HIS A 177 6.15 -18.27 -11.03
N ARG A 178 4.86 -18.61 -10.92
CA ARG A 178 4.37 -19.68 -10.03
C ARG A 178 3.92 -20.91 -10.81
#